data_AF-A0A497LGS3-F1
#
_entry.id   AF-A0A497LGS3-F1
#
_cell.length_a   1.000
_cell.length_b   1.000
_cell.length_c   1.000
_cell.angle_alpha   90.00
_cell.angle_beta   90.00
_cell.angle_gamma   90.00
#
_symmetry.space_group_name_H-M   'P 1'
#
loop_
_entity.id
_entity.type
_entity.pdbx_description
1 polymer ?
#
loop_
_entity_poly.entity_id
_entity_poly.type
_entity_poly.pdbx_seq_one_letter_code
_entity_poly.pdbx_strand_id
1 'polypeptide(L)'
;MSFREIIGRFKKLEGRDFKILSALEVGMEKFEFVPLEFTVSYTRLPREEVAYRLERLEKFRLARRASAPYVGYALNYFGLDFLALHSFTSAGLLEALGEVLGVGKEADVYEGLTSEGEHVAVKFHRLGRASFRQTAKVRSYLEEKAFWLVRSKIAARREYDALKKLYRVGVAVTRPRAHNRHAILMDKITGVPLYKVRE
;
A
#
# COMPACT_ATOMS: atom_id res chain seq x y z
N MET A 1 -15.95 -6.90 0.01
CA MET A 1 -15.59 -5.84 -0.95
C MET A 1 -14.39 -6.33 -1.73
N SER A 2 -14.54 -6.49 -3.03
CA SER A 2 -13.48 -6.96 -3.92
C SER A 2 -12.44 -5.85 -4.10
N PHE A 3 -11.17 -6.21 -4.23
CA PHE A 3 -10.10 -5.26 -4.55
C PHE A 3 -10.41 -4.46 -5.83
N ARG A 4 -11.12 -5.06 -6.79
CA ARG A 4 -11.57 -4.42 -8.03
C ARG A 4 -12.50 -3.23 -7.77
N GLU A 5 -13.42 -3.35 -6.81
CA GLU A 5 -14.33 -2.26 -6.42
C GLU A 5 -13.56 -1.09 -5.78
N ILE A 6 -12.49 -1.41 -5.04
CA ILE A 6 -11.66 -0.41 -4.38
C ILE A 6 -10.82 0.31 -5.42
N ILE A 7 -10.14 -0.40 -6.32
CA ILE A 7 -9.33 0.20 -7.41
C ILE A 7 -10.15 1.12 -8.32
N GLY A 8 -11.44 0.82 -8.56
CA GLY A 8 -12.32 1.75 -9.28
C GLY A 8 -12.41 3.15 -8.65
N ARG A 9 -12.13 3.29 -7.36
CA ARG A 9 -12.08 4.57 -6.63
C ARG A 9 -10.77 5.34 -6.86
N PHE A 10 -9.71 4.66 -7.29
CA PHE A 10 -8.42 5.30 -7.57
C PHE A 10 -8.55 6.40 -8.63
N LYS A 11 -9.31 6.14 -9.69
CA LYS A 11 -9.62 7.12 -10.75
C LYS A 11 -10.45 8.31 -10.26
N LYS A 12 -11.12 8.19 -9.11
CA LYS A 12 -11.93 9.25 -8.50
C LYS A 12 -11.14 10.12 -7.54
N LEU A 13 -9.86 9.83 -7.28
CA LEU A 13 -9.03 10.64 -6.39
C LEU A 13 -8.29 11.71 -7.17
N GLU A 14 -8.17 12.86 -6.54
CA GLU A 14 -7.44 14.02 -7.04
C GLU A 14 -6.08 14.13 -6.35
N GLY A 15 -5.15 14.90 -6.94
CA GLY A 15 -3.81 15.11 -6.35
C GLY A 15 -3.85 15.63 -4.90
N ARG A 16 -4.87 16.42 -4.55
CA ARG A 16 -5.06 16.91 -3.17
C ARG A 16 -5.48 15.80 -2.20
N ASP A 17 -6.19 14.78 -2.66
CA ASP A 17 -6.51 13.61 -1.84
C ASP A 17 -5.24 12.80 -1.52
N PHE A 18 -4.35 12.61 -2.52
CA PHE A 18 -3.05 11.98 -2.30
C PHE A 18 -2.14 12.81 -1.37
N LYS A 19 -2.23 14.14 -1.44
CA LYS A 19 -1.53 15.03 -0.49
C LYS A 19 -2.00 14.80 0.95
N ILE A 20 -3.30 14.65 1.17
CA ILE A 20 -3.87 14.33 2.49
C ILE A 20 -3.50 12.93 2.94
N LEU A 21 -3.59 11.91 2.06
CA LEU A 21 -3.13 10.56 2.38
C LEU A 21 -1.64 10.56 2.80
N SER A 22 -0.80 11.34 2.12
CA SER A 22 0.62 11.48 2.48
C SER A 22 0.80 12.17 3.83
N ALA A 23 -0.02 13.18 4.15
CA ALA A 23 -0.02 13.82 5.46
C ALA A 23 -0.42 12.85 6.58
N LEU A 24 -1.41 11.99 6.34
CA LEU A 24 -1.80 10.94 7.28
C LEU A 24 -0.65 9.94 7.48
N GLU A 25 0.06 9.56 6.41
CA GLU A 25 1.20 8.64 6.51
C GLU A 25 2.30 9.17 7.42
N VAL A 26 2.68 10.43 7.24
CA VAL A 26 3.71 11.07 8.07
C VAL A 26 3.20 11.31 9.48
N GLY A 27 1.95 11.74 9.63
CA GLY A 27 1.34 11.97 10.94
C GLY A 27 1.26 10.70 11.78
N MET A 28 1.10 9.53 11.16
CA MET A 28 1.05 8.24 11.85
C MET A 28 2.36 7.83 12.53
N GLU A 29 3.47 8.52 12.29
CA GLU A 29 4.70 8.36 13.07
C GLU A 29 4.58 8.96 14.47
N LYS A 30 3.72 9.96 14.65
CA LYS A 30 3.55 10.73 15.89
C LYS A 30 2.21 10.49 16.59
N PHE A 31 1.18 10.19 15.81
CA PHE A 31 -0.20 10.07 16.28
C PHE A 31 -0.80 8.72 15.88
N GLU A 32 -1.56 8.08 16.77
CA GLU A 32 -2.30 6.87 16.37
C GLU A 32 -3.43 7.21 15.37
N PHE A 33 -4.10 8.33 15.61
CA PHE A 33 -5.05 8.97 14.71
C PHE A 33 -4.60 10.41 14.51
N VAL A 34 -4.26 10.76 13.29
CA VAL A 34 -3.72 12.08 12.94
C VAL A 34 -4.81 13.14 13.12
N PRO A 35 -4.59 14.17 13.95
CA PRO A 35 -5.54 15.26 14.12
C PRO A 35 -5.77 16.04 12.82
N LEU A 36 -6.96 16.65 12.70
CA LEU A 36 -7.27 17.54 11.59
C LEU A 36 -6.23 18.67 11.47
N GLU A 37 -5.88 19.31 12.58
CA GLU A 37 -4.94 20.45 12.62
C GLU A 37 -3.56 20.08 12.08
N PHE A 38 -3.06 18.88 12.40
CA PHE A 38 -1.79 18.40 11.84
C PHE A 38 -1.88 18.28 10.31
N THR A 39 -2.98 17.72 9.81
CA THR A 39 -3.20 17.55 8.37
C THR A 39 -3.30 18.90 7.67
N VAL A 40 -3.99 19.88 8.26
CA VAL A 40 -4.07 21.26 7.77
C VAL A 40 -2.67 21.89 7.70
N SER A 41 -1.92 21.83 8.80
CA SER A 41 -0.57 22.40 8.86
C SER A 41 0.38 21.75 7.85
N TYR A 42 0.31 20.43 7.67
CA TYR A 42 1.19 19.70 6.76
C TYR A 42 0.85 19.96 5.30
N THR A 43 -0.45 19.96 4.95
CA THR A 43 -0.88 20.12 3.56
C THR A 43 -0.94 21.57 3.11
N ARG A 44 -0.99 22.54 4.04
CA ARG A 44 -1.22 23.97 3.78
C ARG A 44 -2.49 24.23 2.97
N LEU A 45 -3.49 23.34 3.09
CA LEU A 45 -4.80 23.50 2.49
C LEU A 45 -5.77 24.15 3.48
N PRO A 46 -6.83 24.83 3.01
CA PRO A 46 -7.87 25.36 3.88
C PRO A 46 -8.48 24.25 4.75
N ARG A 47 -8.79 24.57 6.01
CA ARG A 47 -9.34 23.62 6.99
C ARG A 47 -10.58 22.90 6.47
N GLU A 48 -11.50 23.63 5.84
CA GLU A 48 -12.73 23.08 5.28
C GLU A 48 -12.45 22.06 4.18
N GLU A 49 -11.49 22.35 3.30
CA GLU A 49 -11.09 21.43 2.24
C GLU A 49 -10.47 20.14 2.83
N VAL A 50 -9.61 20.28 3.84
CA VAL A 50 -9.01 19.11 4.51
C VAL A 50 -10.09 18.26 5.18
N ALA A 51 -11.04 18.87 5.89
CA ALA A 51 -12.14 18.16 6.53
C ALA A 51 -13.01 17.41 5.49
N TYR A 52 -13.43 18.10 4.42
CA TYR A 52 -14.20 17.49 3.32
C TYR A 52 -13.48 16.27 2.71
N ARG A 53 -12.18 16.40 2.44
CA ARG A 53 -11.40 15.32 1.82
C ARG A 53 -11.12 14.18 2.78
N LEU A 54 -10.90 14.43 4.08
CA LEU A 54 -10.77 13.36 5.07
C LEU A 54 -12.06 12.53 5.18
N GLU A 55 -13.23 13.19 5.18
CA GLU A 55 -14.51 12.48 5.12
C GLU A 55 -14.70 11.69 3.81
N ARG A 56 -14.28 12.26 2.67
CA ARG A 56 -14.30 11.57 1.38
C ARG A 56 -13.39 10.32 1.40
N LEU A 57 -12.19 10.42 1.96
CA LEU A 57 -11.23 9.32 2.09
C LEU A 57 -11.73 8.22 3.04
N GLU A 58 -12.44 8.60 4.11
CA GLU A 58 -13.14 7.67 4.99
C GLU A 58 -14.26 6.93 4.24
N LYS A 59 -15.12 7.65 3.49
CA LYS A 59 -16.17 7.07 2.64
C LYS A 59 -15.59 6.09 1.61
N PHE A 60 -14.43 6.42 1.05
CA PHE A 60 -13.69 5.54 0.14
C PHE A 60 -12.95 4.40 0.85
N ARG A 61 -13.02 4.32 2.18
CA ARG A 61 -12.36 3.31 3.02
C ARG A 61 -10.85 3.27 2.81
N LEU A 62 -10.23 4.43 2.62
CA LEU A 62 -8.78 4.60 2.51
C LEU A 62 -8.17 5.08 3.85
N ALA A 63 -9.00 5.70 4.69
CA ALA A 63 -8.65 6.07 6.05
C ALA A 63 -9.73 5.58 7.03
N ARG A 64 -9.34 5.37 8.28
CA ARG A 64 -10.23 5.14 9.43
C ARG A 64 -10.37 6.44 10.22
N ARG A 65 -11.58 6.79 10.61
CA ARG A 65 -11.86 7.88 11.55
C ARG A 65 -11.93 7.33 12.98
N ALA A 66 -11.44 8.09 13.94
CA ALA A 66 -11.78 7.96 15.35
C ALA A 66 -12.32 9.28 15.87
N SER A 67 -13.20 9.19 16.87
CA SER A 67 -13.85 10.35 17.49
C SER A 67 -13.47 10.54 18.96
N ALA A 68 -12.75 9.60 19.56
CA ALA A 68 -12.30 9.65 20.94
C ALA A 68 -10.80 9.28 21.02
N PRO A 69 -9.97 9.99 21.81
CA PRO A 69 -10.31 11.17 22.65
C PRO A 69 -10.52 12.47 21.85
N TYR A 70 -10.18 12.48 20.56
CA TYR A 70 -10.42 13.59 19.63
C TYR A 70 -10.75 13.06 18.24
N VAL A 71 -11.23 13.93 17.35
CA VAL A 71 -11.45 13.58 15.94
C VAL A 71 -10.11 13.48 15.21
N GLY A 72 -9.79 12.29 14.72
CA GLY A 72 -8.56 12.03 13.98
C GLY A 72 -8.74 10.94 12.94
N TYR A 73 -7.77 10.84 12.04
CA TYR A 73 -7.79 9.90 10.92
C TYR A 73 -6.50 9.11 10.84
N ALA A 74 -6.58 7.85 10.43
CA ALA A 74 -5.39 7.02 10.20
C ALA A 74 -5.53 6.23 8.91
N LEU A 75 -4.43 6.06 8.18
CA LEU A 75 -4.41 5.22 6.99
C LEU A 75 -4.71 3.78 7.32
N ASN A 76 -5.31 3.11 6.35
CA ASN A 76 -5.36 1.65 6.30
C ASN A 76 -4.54 1.13 5.11
N TYR A 77 -4.57 -0.18 4.92
CA TYR A 77 -3.85 -0.84 3.84
C TYR A 77 -4.23 -0.34 2.45
N PHE A 78 -5.50 -0.04 2.17
CA PHE A 78 -5.93 0.47 0.88
C PHE A 78 -5.46 1.91 0.63
N GLY A 79 -5.47 2.76 1.67
CA GLY A 79 -4.87 4.08 1.57
C GLY A 79 -3.38 4.00 1.24
N LEU A 80 -2.67 3.03 1.85
CA LEU A 80 -1.26 2.79 1.55
C LEU A 80 -1.05 2.24 0.13
N ASP A 81 -1.90 1.30 -0.33
CA ASP A 81 -1.87 0.78 -1.71
C ASP A 81 -1.97 1.92 -2.71
N PHE A 82 -2.90 2.84 -2.46
CA PHE A 82 -3.19 3.95 -3.34
C PHE A 82 -2.03 4.93 -3.39
N LEU A 83 -1.38 5.21 -2.26
CA LEU A 83 -0.15 6.00 -2.24
C LEU A 83 0.98 5.35 -3.04
N ALA A 84 1.14 4.02 -2.93
CA ALA A 84 2.15 3.29 -3.69
C ALA A 84 1.84 3.27 -5.20
N LEU A 85 0.59 2.96 -5.57
CA LEU A 85 0.11 3.00 -6.95
C LEU A 85 0.27 4.39 -7.56
N HIS A 86 -0.13 5.44 -6.83
CA HIS A 86 0.05 6.83 -7.29
C HIS A 86 1.51 7.16 -7.55
N SER A 87 2.43 6.62 -6.75
CA SER A 87 3.86 6.81 -6.97
C SER A 87 4.34 6.10 -8.24
N PHE A 88 3.86 4.88 -8.51
CA PHE A 88 4.21 4.15 -9.73
C PHE A 88 3.60 4.78 -10.98
N THR A 89 2.33 5.20 -10.94
CA THR A 89 1.64 5.83 -12.08
C THR A 89 2.21 7.21 -12.38
N SER A 90 2.50 8.02 -11.35
CA SER A 90 3.08 9.36 -11.55
C SER A 90 4.50 9.32 -12.08
N ALA A 91 5.23 8.22 -11.85
CA ALA A 91 6.56 7.99 -12.41
C ALA A 91 6.53 7.36 -13.83
N GLY A 92 5.35 7.11 -14.40
CA GLY A 92 5.20 6.44 -15.70
C GLY A 92 5.57 4.95 -15.70
N LEU A 93 5.72 4.33 -14.52
CA LEU A 93 6.16 2.94 -14.39
C LEU A 93 5.00 1.93 -14.47
N LEU A 94 3.76 2.41 -14.27
CA LEU A 94 2.55 1.61 -14.27
C LEU A 94 1.42 2.42 -14.89
N GLU A 95 0.76 1.87 -15.91
CA GLU A 95 -0.39 2.49 -16.57
C GLU A 95 -1.70 1.85 -16.12
N ALA A 96 -1.74 0.51 -16.03
CA ALA A 96 -2.92 -0.22 -15.63
C ALA A 96 -2.61 -1.29 -14.57
N LEU A 97 -3.60 -1.58 -13.74
CA LEU A 97 -3.60 -2.70 -12.79
C LEU A 97 -4.68 -3.69 -13.22
N GLY A 98 -4.31 -4.94 -13.40
CA GLY A 98 -5.12 -6.01 -13.95
C GLY A 98 -5.58 -7.02 -12.90
N GLU A 99 -5.65 -8.27 -13.33
CA GLU A 99 -6.16 -9.39 -12.55
C GLU A 99 -5.22 -9.79 -11.40
N VAL A 100 -5.78 -10.57 -10.47
CA VAL A 100 -5.03 -11.14 -9.35
C VAL A 100 -4.17 -12.28 -9.85
N LEU A 101 -2.85 -12.19 -9.67
CA LEU A 101 -1.91 -13.29 -9.95
C LEU A 101 -1.80 -14.26 -8.77
N GLY A 102 -1.95 -13.75 -7.54
CA GLY A 102 -1.94 -14.60 -6.34
C GLY A 102 -2.28 -13.83 -5.07
N VAL A 103 -3.06 -14.46 -4.19
CA VAL A 103 -3.40 -13.94 -2.86
C VAL A 103 -2.78 -14.85 -1.82
N GLY A 104 -1.82 -14.33 -1.07
CA GLY A 104 -1.15 -15.04 -0.01
C GLY A 104 -1.59 -14.61 1.38
N LYS A 105 -0.99 -15.24 2.40
CA LYS A 105 -1.14 -14.81 3.80
C LYS A 105 -0.45 -13.46 4.07
N GLU A 106 0.65 -13.20 3.38
CA GLU A 106 1.54 -12.07 3.67
C GLU A 106 1.68 -11.08 2.52
N ALA A 107 1.16 -11.41 1.34
CA ALA A 107 1.22 -10.52 0.18
C ALA A 107 0.09 -10.83 -0.80
N ASP A 108 -0.33 -9.80 -1.53
CA ASP A 108 -1.23 -9.92 -2.66
C ASP A 108 -0.44 -9.47 -3.92
N VAL A 109 -0.51 -10.26 -4.99
CA VAL A 109 0.19 -10.01 -6.26
C VAL A 109 -0.83 -9.81 -7.37
N TYR A 110 -0.69 -8.70 -8.08
CA TYR A 110 -1.57 -8.29 -9.17
C TYR A 110 -0.76 -8.14 -10.45
N GLU A 111 -1.41 -8.38 -11.57
CA GLU A 111 -0.89 -8.02 -12.87
C GLU A 111 -0.94 -6.51 -13.05
N GLY A 112 0.03 -5.96 -13.77
CA GLY A 112 0.03 -4.58 -14.23
C GLY A 112 0.51 -4.47 -15.66
N LEU A 113 0.29 -3.30 -16.25
CA LEU A 113 0.76 -2.94 -17.58
C LEU A 113 1.57 -1.65 -17.48
N THR A 114 2.72 -1.59 -18.15
CA THR A 114 3.50 -0.35 -18.29
C THR A 114 2.98 0.50 -19.45
N SER A 115 3.46 1.75 -19.53
CA SER A 115 3.19 2.64 -20.68
C SER A 115 3.73 2.12 -22.02
N GLU A 116 4.66 1.16 -21.97
CA GLU A 116 5.25 0.51 -23.15
C GLU A 116 4.52 -0.79 -23.52
N GLY A 117 3.43 -1.13 -22.82
CA GLY A 117 2.66 -2.35 -23.06
C GLY A 117 3.27 -3.62 -22.45
N GLU A 118 4.27 -3.50 -21.58
CA GLU A 118 4.88 -4.66 -20.93
C GLU A 118 4.06 -5.14 -19.73
N HIS A 119 3.87 -6.46 -19.63
CA HIS A 119 3.21 -7.07 -18.49
C HIS A 119 4.14 -7.16 -17.29
N VAL A 120 3.73 -6.56 -16.18
CA VAL A 120 4.47 -6.49 -14.91
C VAL A 120 3.64 -7.09 -13.78
N ALA A 121 4.28 -7.30 -12.64
CA ALA A 121 3.62 -7.72 -11.41
C ALA A 121 3.79 -6.65 -10.32
N VAL A 122 2.68 -6.32 -9.65
CA VAL A 122 2.63 -5.43 -8.48
C VAL A 122 2.35 -6.28 -7.25
N LYS A 123 3.32 -6.39 -6.35
CA LYS A 123 3.19 -7.12 -5.09
C LYS A 123 3.02 -6.17 -3.92
N PHE A 124 1.89 -6.26 -3.23
CA PHE A 124 1.62 -5.54 -1.98
C PHE A 124 1.87 -6.45 -0.78
N HIS A 125 2.66 -5.98 0.18
CA HIS A 125 2.90 -6.70 1.43
C HIS A 125 1.77 -6.43 2.44
N ARG A 126 1.29 -7.49 3.10
CA ARG A 126 0.09 -7.53 3.95
C ARG A 126 0.38 -8.21 5.28
N LEU A 127 1.40 -7.77 6.01
CA LEU A 127 1.68 -8.34 7.33
C LEU A 127 0.50 -8.08 8.29
N GLY A 128 0.24 -9.01 9.22
CA GLY A 128 -0.85 -8.89 10.18
C GLY A 128 -2.24 -9.30 9.67
N ARG A 129 -2.37 -9.89 8.46
CA ARG A 129 -3.60 -10.57 8.03
C ARG A 129 -3.79 -11.83 8.89
N ALA A 130 -4.82 -11.86 9.76
CA ALA A 130 -5.39 -12.95 10.59
C ALA A 130 -4.46 -14.02 11.25
N SER A 131 -3.50 -14.59 10.53
CA SER A 131 -2.65 -15.72 10.92
C SER A 131 -1.44 -15.36 11.80
N PHE A 132 -1.14 -14.08 12.02
CA PHE A 132 -0.03 -13.63 12.89
C PHE A 132 -0.47 -13.07 14.24
N ARG A 133 -1.73 -13.26 14.65
CA ARG A 133 -2.23 -12.78 15.95
C ARG A 133 -1.51 -13.39 17.16
N GLN A 134 -0.79 -14.51 17.00
CA GLN A 134 -0.08 -15.14 18.12
C GLN A 134 1.23 -14.43 18.51
N THR A 135 1.87 -13.67 17.62
CA THR A 135 3.11 -12.94 17.94
C THR A 135 2.85 -11.59 18.60
N ALA A 136 1.58 -11.14 18.65
CA ALA A 136 1.17 -9.86 19.22
C ALA A 136 0.76 -9.91 20.71
N LYS A 137 0.97 -11.03 21.39
CA LYS A 137 0.45 -11.27 22.75
C LYS A 137 1.02 -10.38 23.87
N VAL A 138 1.91 -9.42 23.59
CA VAL A 138 2.58 -8.59 24.63
C VAL A 138 2.51 -7.08 24.36
N ARG A 139 1.75 -6.60 23.36
CA ARG A 139 1.61 -5.15 23.12
C ARG A 139 0.16 -4.77 22.94
N SER A 140 -0.19 -3.57 23.37
CA SER A 140 -1.58 -3.09 23.34
C SER A 140 -2.15 -3.24 21.93
N TYR A 141 -3.38 -3.74 21.83
CA TYR A 141 -4.04 -4.20 20.59
C TYR A 141 -4.16 -3.12 19.49
N LEU A 142 -3.87 -1.86 19.82
CA LEU A 142 -4.06 -0.67 18.97
C LEU A 142 -2.76 -0.20 18.31
N GLU A 143 -1.59 -0.36 18.97
CA GLU A 143 -0.27 -0.14 18.37
C GLU A 143 0.00 -1.12 17.21
N GLU A 144 -0.68 -2.26 17.23
CA GLU A 144 -0.48 -3.38 16.30
C GLU A 144 -0.69 -2.99 14.83
N LYS A 145 -1.68 -2.14 14.49
CA LYS A 145 -2.04 -1.87 13.08
C LYS A 145 -1.12 -0.87 12.38
N ALA A 146 -0.78 0.24 13.03
CA ALA A 146 0.25 1.15 12.52
C ALA A 146 1.59 0.40 12.40
N PHE A 147 1.89 -0.42 13.40
CA PHE A 147 3.02 -1.35 13.37
C PHE A 147 2.98 -2.30 12.17
N TRP A 148 1.83 -2.89 11.83
CA TRP A 148 1.71 -3.78 10.66
C TRP A 148 1.94 -3.06 9.32
N LEU A 149 1.43 -1.83 9.16
CA LEU A 149 1.72 -1.03 7.96
C LEU A 149 3.22 -0.75 7.83
N VAL A 150 3.87 -0.32 8.92
CA VAL A 150 5.32 -0.05 8.95
C VAL A 150 6.12 -1.32 8.67
N ARG A 151 5.76 -2.45 9.29
CA ARG A 151 6.40 -3.74 9.05
C ARG A 151 6.24 -4.20 7.60
N SER A 152 5.09 -3.98 6.98
CA SER A 152 4.88 -4.26 5.55
C SER A 152 5.78 -3.41 4.65
N LYS A 153 6.01 -2.13 4.99
CA LYS A 153 6.99 -1.29 4.27
C LYS A 153 8.41 -1.83 4.40
N ILE A 154 8.81 -2.22 5.61
CA ILE A 154 10.14 -2.78 5.87
C ILE A 154 10.34 -4.11 5.14
N ALA A 155 9.33 -4.99 5.15
CA ALA A 155 9.36 -6.27 4.44
C ALA A 155 9.52 -6.07 2.94
N ALA A 156 8.71 -5.19 2.34
CA ALA A 156 8.81 -4.84 0.92
C ALA A 156 10.18 -4.28 0.56
N ARG A 157 10.75 -3.41 1.41
CA ARG A 157 12.07 -2.84 1.18
C ARG A 157 13.16 -3.91 1.19
N ARG A 158 13.13 -4.80 2.19
CA ARG A 158 14.10 -5.90 2.31
C ARG A 158 14.03 -6.86 1.13
N GLU A 159 12.82 -7.22 0.70
CA GLU A 159 12.62 -8.07 -0.47
C GLU A 159 13.15 -7.40 -1.75
N TYR A 160 12.82 -6.12 -1.97
CA TYR A 160 13.33 -5.38 -3.12
C TYR A 160 14.86 -5.31 -3.15
N ASP A 161 15.49 -5.01 -2.01
CA ASP A 161 16.94 -4.94 -1.89
C ASP A 161 17.59 -6.32 -2.12
N ALA A 162 16.96 -7.41 -1.68
CA ALA A 162 17.41 -8.77 -1.93
C ALA A 162 17.29 -9.14 -3.42
N LEU A 163 16.13 -8.88 -4.04
CA LEU A 163 15.91 -9.11 -5.47
C LEU A 163 16.94 -8.35 -6.31
N LYS A 164 17.26 -7.10 -5.95
CA LYS A 164 18.29 -6.33 -6.68
C LYS A 164 19.67 -6.97 -6.60
N LYS A 165 20.05 -7.48 -5.44
CA LYS A 165 21.34 -8.16 -5.26
C LYS A 165 21.38 -9.47 -6.07
N LEU A 166 20.34 -10.29 -5.96
CA LEU A 166 20.25 -11.58 -6.66
C LEU A 166 20.22 -11.42 -8.19
N TYR A 167 19.41 -10.48 -8.69
CA TYR A 167 19.31 -10.20 -10.12
C TYR A 167 20.66 -9.75 -10.71
N ARG A 168 21.41 -8.91 -9.99
CA ARG A 168 22.74 -8.42 -10.43
C ARG A 168 23.78 -9.51 -10.57
N VAL A 169 23.69 -10.59 -9.79
CA VAL A 169 24.63 -11.72 -9.85
C VAL A 169 24.14 -12.85 -10.76
N GLY A 170 23.07 -12.64 -11.53
CA GLY A 170 22.56 -13.60 -12.51
C GLY A 170 21.73 -14.76 -11.94
N VAL A 171 21.31 -14.69 -10.67
CA VAL A 171 20.38 -15.67 -10.11
C VAL A 171 19.02 -15.52 -10.81
N ALA A 172 18.37 -16.66 -11.13
CA ALA A 172 17.06 -16.70 -11.77
C ALA A 172 15.94 -16.19 -10.83
N VAL A 173 15.86 -14.87 -10.67
CA VAL A 173 14.80 -14.15 -9.97
C VAL A 173 14.12 -13.15 -10.91
N THR A 174 12.91 -12.72 -10.57
CA THR A 174 12.26 -11.59 -11.27
C THR A 174 13.10 -10.32 -11.15
N ARG A 175 13.15 -9.53 -12.23
CA ARG A 175 13.77 -8.22 -12.23
C ARG A 175 12.95 -7.25 -11.37
N PRO A 176 13.51 -6.71 -10.29
CA PRO A 176 12.83 -5.68 -9.52
C PRO A 176 12.93 -4.33 -10.26
N ARG A 177 11.78 -3.74 -10.64
CA ARG A 177 11.73 -2.45 -11.34
C ARG A 177 11.74 -1.29 -10.35
N ALA A 178 10.80 -1.28 -9.41
CA ALA A 178 10.66 -0.21 -8.43
C ALA A 178 10.07 -0.69 -7.11
N HIS A 179 10.26 0.09 -6.06
CA HIS A 179 9.70 -0.14 -4.74
C HIS A 179 9.14 1.17 -4.19
N ASN A 180 7.93 1.10 -3.64
CA ASN A 180 7.32 2.22 -2.94
C ASN A 180 6.48 1.70 -1.75
N ARG A 181 6.77 2.20 -0.55
CA ARG A 181 6.09 1.81 0.69
C ARG A 181 6.11 0.29 0.88
N HIS A 182 4.97 -0.37 0.86
CA HIS A 182 4.80 -1.82 1.01
C HIS A 182 4.61 -2.53 -0.34
N ALA A 183 4.81 -1.83 -1.45
CA ALA A 183 4.63 -2.37 -2.80
C ALA A 183 5.95 -2.51 -3.55
N ILE A 184 6.06 -3.58 -4.34
CA ILE A 184 7.15 -3.82 -5.28
C ILE A 184 6.55 -3.97 -6.67
N LEU A 185 7.12 -3.26 -7.64
CA LEU A 185 6.90 -3.44 -9.07
C LEU A 185 8.04 -4.27 -9.64
N MET A 186 7.73 -5.38 -10.30
CA MET A 186 8.70 -6.33 -10.84
C MET A 186 8.21 -6.95 -12.16
N ASP A 187 9.09 -7.61 -12.89
CA ASP A 187 8.71 -8.34 -14.10
C ASP A 187 7.75 -9.49 -13.76
N LYS A 188 6.75 -9.70 -14.62
CA LYS A 188 5.84 -10.84 -14.50
C LYS A 188 6.59 -12.13 -14.85
N ILE A 189 6.60 -13.08 -13.93
CA ILE A 189 7.08 -14.44 -14.22
C ILE A 189 5.91 -15.24 -14.80
N THR A 190 6.10 -15.77 -16.01
CA THR A 190 5.18 -16.75 -16.61
C THR A 190 5.71 -18.14 -16.30
N GLY A 191 5.01 -18.89 -15.47
CA GLY A 191 5.43 -20.24 -15.09
C GLY A 191 4.40 -20.97 -14.24
N VAL A 192 4.64 -22.25 -14.01
CA VAL A 192 3.80 -23.11 -13.17
C VAL A 192 4.51 -23.31 -11.82
N PRO A 193 3.85 -23.05 -10.68
CA PRO A 193 4.41 -23.40 -9.38
C PRO A 193 4.73 -24.89 -9.30
N LEU A 194 5.91 -25.24 -8.78
CA LEU A 194 6.41 -26.62 -8.77
C LEU A 194 5.42 -27.61 -8.14
N TYR A 195 4.72 -27.22 -7.07
CA TYR A 195 3.72 -28.09 -6.39
C TYR A 195 2.50 -28.45 -7.27
N LYS A 196 2.30 -27.79 -8.41
CA LYS A 196 1.24 -28.12 -9.39
C LYS A 196 1.75 -29.01 -10.52
N VAL A 197 3.06 -29.18 -10.64
CA VAL A 197 3.66 -30.07 -11.64
C VAL A 197 3.45 -31.49 -11.12
N ARG A 198 2.79 -32.33 -11.92
CA ARG A 198 2.72 -33.77 -11.68
C ARG A 198 3.95 -34.40 -12.34
N GLU A 199 4.56 -35.37 -11.68
CA GLU A 199 5.61 -36.23 -12.26
C GLU A 199 5.10 -36.93 -13.54
#